data_AF-V5GRU7-F1
#
_entry.id   AF-V5GRU7-F1
#
_cell.length_a   1.000
_cell.length_b   1.000
_cell.length_c   1.000
_cell.angle_alpha   90.00
_cell.angle_beta   90.00
_cell.angle_gamma   90.00
#
_symmetry.space_group_name_H-M   'P 1'
#
loop_
_entity.id
_entity.type
_entity.pdbx_description
1 polymer ?
#
loop_
_entity_poly.entity_id
_entity_poly.type
_entity_poly.pdbx_seq_one_letter_code
_entity_poly.pdbx_strand_id
1 'polypeptide(L)'
;QKRKLRIFISNTFFPAKEPQADGPEGPGQEGSVASWELRVEGRLLDDSKNDPNKVKRKFSSFFKSLVIELDKELYGPDNHLVEWHRTLTTQETDGFQVKRPGDKNVRCTILLLLDYQPLQFKLDPRLARLLG
;
A
#
# COMPACT_ATOMS: atom_id res chain seq x y z
N GLN A 1 -12.47 -22.71 -7.84
CA GLN A 1 -12.62 -22.45 -6.39
C GLN A 1 -12.24 -21.00 -6.10
N LYS A 2 -13.10 -20.23 -5.42
CA LYS A 2 -12.79 -18.84 -5.03
C LYS A 2 -11.84 -18.88 -3.83
N ARG A 3 -10.68 -18.23 -3.93
CA ARG A 3 -9.70 -18.08 -2.83
C ARG A 3 -9.88 -16.70 -2.20
N LYS A 4 -9.65 -16.59 -0.89
CA LYS A 4 -9.82 -15.31 -0.17
C LYS A 4 -8.45 -14.64 -0.01
N LEU A 5 -8.31 -13.41 -0.51
CA LEU A 5 -7.15 -12.56 -0.22
C LEU A 5 -7.48 -11.70 1.01
N ARG A 6 -6.62 -11.74 2.03
CA ARG A 6 -6.73 -10.85 3.20
C ARG A 6 -5.71 -9.73 3.06
N ILE A 7 -6.18 -8.50 3.16
CA ILE A 7 -5.37 -7.29 3.06
C ILE A 7 -5.29 -6.64 4.44
N PHE A 8 -4.09 -6.19 4.82
CA PHE A 8 -3.82 -5.45 6.05
C PHE A 8 -3.34 -4.06 5.66
N ILE A 9 -3.93 -3.05 6.30
CA ILE A 9 -3.54 -1.66 6.15
C ILE A 9 -3.12 -1.18 7.55
N SER A 10 -1.89 -0.72 7.68
CA SER A 10 -1.36 -0.21 8.94
C SER A 10 -0.70 1.14 8.76
N ASN A 11 -0.80 1.96 9.80
CA ASN A 11 -0.13 3.26 9.89
C ASN A 11 0.75 3.28 11.14
N THR A 12 2.00 3.70 10.98
CA THR A 12 2.94 3.93 12.08
C THR A 12 3.38 5.39 12.07
N PHE A 13 3.21 6.08 13.19
CA PHE A 13 3.67 7.47 13.35
C PHE A 13 5.00 7.50 14.12
N PHE A 14 5.91 8.35 13.65
CA PHE A 14 7.22 8.60 14.24
C PHE A 14 7.26 10.08 14.68
N PRO A 15 7.28 10.36 16.00
CA PRO A 15 7.37 11.71 16.52
C PRO A 15 8.66 12.41 16.11
N ALA A 16 8.63 13.75 16.08
CA ALA A 16 9.83 14.54 15.94
C ALA A 16 10.77 14.32 17.13
N LYS A 17 12.09 14.40 16.89
CA LYS A 17 13.12 14.36 17.94
C LYS A 17 13.83 15.69 17.98
N GLU A 18 13.95 16.26 19.17
CA GLU A 18 14.73 17.47 19.37
C GLU A 18 16.23 17.18 19.20
N PRO A 19 17.03 18.12 18.67
CA PRO A 19 18.47 17.98 18.65
C PRO A 19 18.99 17.91 20.09
N GLN A 20 19.63 16.81 20.46
CA GLN A 20 20.12 16.64 21.82
C GLN A 20 21.50 17.32 21.95
N ALA A 21 21.54 18.43 22.70
CA ALA A 21 22.78 19.21 22.90
C ALA A 21 23.79 18.51 23.83
N ASP A 22 23.33 17.68 24.78
CA ASP A 22 24.15 17.08 25.86
C ASP A 22 23.99 15.55 25.94
N GLY A 23 24.06 14.85 24.82
CA GLY A 23 24.14 13.38 24.78
C GLY A 23 25.60 12.88 24.90
N PRO A 24 25.85 11.66 25.43
CA PRO A 24 27.19 11.07 25.51
C PRO A 24 27.85 10.82 24.15
N GLU A 25 27.12 11.00 23.04
CA GLU A 25 27.61 10.85 21.66
C GLU A 25 28.13 12.15 21.03
N GLY A 26 28.22 13.25 21.79
CA GLY A 26 28.82 14.53 21.35
C GLY A 26 27.84 15.47 20.63
N PRO A 27 28.25 16.74 20.38
CA PRO A 27 27.40 17.75 19.78
C PRO A 27 27.25 17.47 18.27
N GLY A 28 26.11 16.93 17.85
CA GLY A 28 25.89 16.66 16.42
C GLY A 28 24.66 15.85 16.02
N GLN A 29 23.79 15.44 16.95
CA GLN A 29 22.58 14.72 16.58
C GLN A 29 21.52 15.73 16.08
N GLU A 30 21.47 15.93 14.76
CA GLU A 30 20.42 16.72 14.11
C GLU A 30 19.03 16.15 14.46
N GLY A 31 18.13 17.00 14.93
CA GLY A 31 16.75 16.61 15.23
C GLY A 31 16.04 16.04 14.01
N SER A 32 15.01 15.21 14.23
CA SER A 32 14.22 14.62 13.13
C SER A 32 12.83 15.25 13.05
N VAL A 33 12.33 15.50 11.84
CA VAL A 33 10.93 15.88 11.63
C VAL A 33 10.00 14.70 11.87
N ALA A 34 8.78 15.00 12.36
CA ALA A 34 7.74 13.99 12.49
C ALA A 34 7.43 13.36 11.13
N SER A 35 7.13 12.06 11.12
CA SER A 35 6.80 11.33 9.91
C SER A 35 5.84 10.19 10.17
N TRP A 36 5.22 9.69 9.12
CA TRP A 36 4.34 8.54 9.18
C TRP A 36 4.70 7.55 8.07
N GLU A 37 4.29 6.31 8.30
CA GLU A 37 4.48 5.20 7.37
C GLU A 37 3.17 4.41 7.23
N LEU A 38 2.68 4.35 6.00
CA LEU A 38 1.54 3.53 5.60
C LEU A 38 2.06 2.24 4.97
N ARG A 39 1.57 1.09 5.43
CA ARG A 39 1.84 -0.21 4.80
C ARG A 39 0.55 -0.83 4.29
N VAL A 40 0.61 -1.36 3.07
CA VAL A 40 -0.43 -2.14 2.43
C VAL A 40 0.13 -3.51 2.11
N GLU A 41 -0.28 -4.50 2.88
CA GLU A 41 0.22 -5.87 2.79
C GLU A 41 -0.94 -6.84 2.57
N GLY A 42 -0.65 -8.05 2.12
CA GLY A 42 -1.69 -9.05 2.06
C GLY A 42 -1.19 -10.47 1.90
N ARG A 43 -2.09 -11.39 2.20
CA ARG A 43 -1.81 -12.82 2.08
C ARG A 43 -3.06 -13.56 1.67
N LEU A 44 -2.88 -14.60 0.90
CA LEU A 44 -3.97 -15.48 0.57
C LEU A 44 -4.29 -16.38 1.76
N LEU A 45 -5.58 -16.52 2.06
CA LEU A 45 -6.07 -17.50 3.01
C LEU A 45 -6.20 -18.82 2.26
N ASP A 46 -5.40 -19.81 2.66
CA ASP A 46 -5.58 -21.20 2.22
C ASP A 46 -6.27 -21.97 3.34
N ASP A 47 -7.30 -22.74 2.97
CA ASP A 47 -7.97 -23.67 3.89
C ASP A 47 -7.12 -24.94 4.10
N SER A 48 -6.22 -25.24 3.15
CA SER A 48 -5.24 -26.33 3.22
C SER A 48 -3.99 -25.91 3.98
N LYS A 49 -4.01 -26.14 5.29
CA LYS A 49 -2.85 -25.92 6.17
C LYS A 49 -1.66 -26.78 5.71
N ASN A 50 -0.50 -26.15 5.53
CA ASN A 50 0.84 -26.76 5.58
C ASN A 50 1.21 -27.77 4.48
N ASP A 51 1.25 -27.33 3.21
CA ASP A 51 2.20 -27.92 2.26
C ASP A 51 3.50 -27.06 2.25
N PRO A 52 4.60 -27.53 2.87
CA PRO A 52 5.86 -26.78 2.91
C PRO A 52 6.50 -26.60 1.52
N ASN A 53 6.09 -27.37 0.51
CA ASN A 53 6.61 -27.24 -0.86
C ASN A 53 5.81 -26.23 -1.71
N LYS A 54 4.70 -25.70 -1.20
CA LYS A 54 3.85 -24.78 -1.95
C LYS A 54 4.42 -23.36 -1.92
N VAL A 55 4.95 -22.91 -3.06
CA VAL A 55 5.38 -21.53 -3.24
C VAL A 55 4.20 -20.58 -3.01
N LYS A 56 4.29 -19.75 -1.98
CA LYS A 56 3.28 -18.72 -1.69
C LYS A 56 3.37 -17.64 -2.74
N ARG A 57 2.23 -17.34 -3.38
CA ARG A 57 2.12 -16.21 -4.28
C ARG A 57 2.25 -14.91 -3.48
N LYS A 58 3.09 -14.01 -3.99
CA LYS A 58 3.33 -12.68 -3.43
C LYS A 58 2.07 -11.82 -3.47
N PHE A 59 1.93 -10.89 -2.54
CA PHE A 59 0.78 -9.98 -2.47
C PHE A 59 0.59 -9.18 -3.76
N SER A 60 1.65 -8.57 -4.29
CA SER A 60 1.57 -7.78 -5.50
C SER A 60 1.08 -8.62 -6.68
N SER A 61 1.35 -9.94 -6.69
CA SER A 61 1.04 -10.89 -7.78
C SER A 61 -0.43 -10.87 -8.23
N PHE A 62 -1.33 -10.42 -7.35
CA PHE A 62 -2.78 -10.40 -7.60
C PHE A 62 -3.29 -9.12 -8.28
N PHE A 63 -2.45 -8.08 -8.43
CA PHE A 63 -2.86 -6.76 -8.90
C PHE A 63 -2.09 -6.34 -10.16
N LYS A 64 -2.80 -5.64 -11.06
CA LYS A 64 -2.19 -4.90 -12.19
C LYS A 64 -1.61 -3.58 -11.72
N SER A 65 -2.29 -2.91 -10.81
CA SER A 65 -1.86 -1.64 -10.26
C SER A 65 -2.42 -1.39 -8.87
N LEU A 66 -1.72 -0.51 -8.15
CA LEU A 66 -2.10 0.03 -6.86
C LEU A 66 -1.88 1.54 -6.92
N VAL A 67 -2.86 2.30 -6.46
CA VAL A 67 -2.74 3.76 -6.31
C VAL A 67 -3.13 4.14 -4.88
N ILE A 68 -2.31 4.98 -4.26
CA ILE A 68 -2.61 5.62 -2.98
C ILE A 68 -2.72 7.11 -3.23
N GLU A 69 -3.94 7.62 -3.07
CA GLU A 69 -4.22 9.05 -3.14
C GLU A 69 -4.22 9.62 -1.72
N LEU A 70 -3.39 10.63 -1.49
CA LEU A 70 -3.33 11.42 -0.28
C LEU A 70 -4.09 12.73 -0.48
N ASP A 71 -4.27 13.49 0.60
CA ASP A 71 -4.88 14.80 0.55
C ASP A 71 -4.07 15.76 -0.36
N LYS A 72 -4.71 16.19 -1.46
CA LYS A 72 -4.12 17.06 -2.47
C LYS A 72 -3.82 18.46 -1.96
N GLU A 73 -4.61 18.98 -1.01
CA GLU A 73 -4.36 20.30 -0.45
C GLU A 73 -3.12 20.30 0.45
N LEU A 74 -2.85 19.16 1.12
CA LEU A 74 -1.69 19.01 2.00
C LEU A 74 -0.40 18.69 1.24
N TYR A 75 -0.45 17.80 0.24
CA TYR A 75 0.75 17.32 -0.48
C TYR A 75 0.97 17.98 -1.85
N GLY A 76 0.00 18.77 -2.33
CA GLY A 76 0.07 19.41 -3.64
C GLY A 76 -0.15 18.44 -4.80
N PRO A 77 -0.19 18.95 -6.04
CA PRO A 77 -0.54 18.17 -7.22
C PRO A 77 0.45 17.03 -7.52
N ASP A 78 1.71 17.16 -7.14
CA ASP A 78 2.76 16.22 -7.57
C ASP A 78 3.08 15.14 -6.54
N ASN A 79 2.81 15.37 -5.25
CA ASN A 79 3.20 14.44 -4.18
C ASN A 79 2.03 13.70 -3.53
N HIS A 80 0.79 14.08 -3.88
CA HIS A 80 -0.41 13.45 -3.32
C HIS A 80 -0.71 12.06 -3.91
N LEU A 81 -0.08 11.67 -5.01
CA LEU A 81 -0.29 10.35 -5.62
C LEU A 81 0.94 9.47 -5.46
N VAL A 82 0.71 8.21 -5.10
CA VAL A 82 1.70 7.14 -5.17
C VAL A 82 1.13 6.02 -6.01
N GLU A 83 1.77 5.75 -7.14
CA GLU A 83 1.30 4.76 -8.11
C GLU A 83 2.31 3.63 -8.27
N TRP A 84 1.80 2.41 -8.33
CA TRP A 84 2.55 1.24 -8.71
C TRP A 84 1.80 0.52 -9.83
N HIS A 85 2.50 0.22 -10.91
CA HIS A 85 1.98 -0.53 -12.05
C HIS A 85 2.85 -1.75 -12.27
N ARG A 86 2.24 -2.93 -12.37
CA ARG A 86 2.94 -4.14 -12.79
C ARG A 86 3.39 -3.98 -14.24
N THR A 87 4.67 -4.23 -14.45
CA THR A 87 5.30 -4.45 -15.76
C THR A 87 5.82 -5.89 -15.84
N LEU A 88 6.26 -6.31 -17.03
CA LEU A 88 6.86 -7.64 -17.25
C LEU A 88 8.13 -7.88 -16.42
N THR A 89 8.80 -6.81 -16.00
CA THR A 89 10.06 -6.85 -15.23
C THR A 89 9.86 -6.52 -13.75
N THR A 90 8.62 -6.27 -13.31
CA THR A 90 8.37 -5.90 -11.92
C THR A 90 8.66 -7.07 -10.99
N GLN A 91 9.50 -6.83 -9.99
CA GLN A 91 9.73 -7.80 -8.92
C GLN A 91 8.53 -7.82 -7.98
N GLU A 92 7.95 -8.99 -7.79
CA GLU A 92 6.78 -9.16 -6.93
C GLU A 92 7.16 -9.07 -5.42
N THR A 93 6.35 -8.36 -4.65
CA THR A 93 6.51 -8.06 -3.22
C THR A 93 5.29 -8.49 -2.40
N ASP A 94 5.48 -8.70 -1.10
CA ASP A 94 4.39 -9.02 -0.16
C ASP A 94 3.69 -7.77 0.42
N GLY A 95 4.20 -6.59 0.11
CA GLY A 95 3.61 -5.34 0.57
C GLY A 95 4.21 -4.09 -0.07
N PHE A 96 3.49 -3.00 0.09
CA PHE A 96 3.88 -1.66 -0.32
C PHE A 96 3.99 -0.77 0.91
N GLN A 97 5.00 0.10 0.92
CA GLN A 97 5.29 1.00 2.03
C GLN A 97 5.46 2.42 1.50
N VAL A 98 4.73 3.36 2.11
CA VAL A 98 4.83 4.78 1.79
C VAL A 98 5.17 5.53 3.07
N LYS A 99 6.27 6.29 3.04
CA LYS A 99 6.71 7.13 4.15
C LYS A 99 6.67 8.59 3.73
N ARG A 100 6.07 9.45 4.56
CA ARG A 100 6.04 10.89 4.34
C ARG A 100 6.28 11.65 5.65
N PRO A 101 6.91 12.85 5.58
CA PRO A 101 6.95 13.75 6.73
C PRO A 101 5.55 14.32 7.01
N GLY A 102 5.33 14.70 8.25
CA GLY A 102 4.10 15.33 8.71
C GLY A 102 3.58 14.76 10.02
N ASP A 103 2.95 15.63 10.78
CA ASP A 103 2.29 15.38 12.07
C ASP A 103 0.76 15.57 11.99
N LYS A 104 0.24 15.94 10.82
CA LYS A 104 -1.18 16.12 10.57
C LYS A 104 -1.83 14.81 10.12
N ASN A 105 -3.09 14.62 10.50
CA ASN A 105 -3.92 13.55 9.96
C ASN A 105 -4.13 13.76 8.46
N VAL A 106 -3.92 12.71 7.67
CA VAL A 106 -4.05 12.72 6.21
C VAL A 106 -5.15 11.75 5.81
N ARG A 107 -6.13 12.21 5.03
CA ARG A 107 -7.08 11.31 4.38
C ARG A 107 -6.38 10.58 3.24
N CYS A 108 -6.53 9.26 3.17
CA CYS A 108 -6.02 8.48 2.07
C CYS A 108 -7.11 7.62 1.41
N THR A 109 -7.02 7.48 0.08
CA THR A 109 -7.84 6.58 -0.74
C THR A 109 -6.92 5.56 -1.38
N ILE A 110 -7.20 4.28 -1.19
CA ILE A 110 -6.38 3.19 -1.74
C ILE A 110 -7.19 2.49 -2.82
N LEU A 111 -6.68 2.51 -4.05
CA LEU A 111 -7.28 1.89 -5.23
C LEU A 111 -6.45 0.67 -5.61
N LEU A 112 -7.10 -0.50 -5.70
CA LEU A 112 -6.46 -1.76 -6.03
C LEU A 112 -7.11 -2.34 -7.29
N LEU A 113 -6.34 -2.49 -8.36
CA LEU A 113 -6.83 -3.09 -9.61
C LEU A 113 -6.35 -4.53 -9.72
N LEU A 114 -7.27 -5.50 -9.64
CA LEU A 114 -6.96 -6.92 -9.73
C LEU A 114 -6.51 -7.35 -11.14
N ASP A 115 -5.60 -8.31 -11.19
CA ASP A 115 -5.11 -8.92 -12.43
C ASP A 115 -5.90 -10.18 -12.79
N TYR A 116 -7.05 -9.99 -13.44
CA TYR A 116 -7.85 -11.08 -13.97
C TYR A 116 -7.34 -11.54 -15.34
N GLN A 117 -7.12 -12.85 -15.47
CA GLN A 117 -6.81 -13.53 -16.72
C GLN A 117 -7.73 -14.76 -16.91
N PRO A 118 -8.66 -14.74 -17.89
CA PRO A 118 -8.95 -13.65 -18.83
C PRO A 118 -9.53 -12.42 -18.12
N LEU A 119 -9.48 -11.27 -18.80
CA LEU A 119 -10.08 -10.02 -18.31
C LEU A 119 -11.55 -10.24 -17.96
N GLN A 120 -11.94 -9.79 -16.77
CA GLN A 120 -13.33 -9.78 -16.33
C GLN A 120 -13.84 -8.34 -16.31
N PHE A 121 -15.02 -8.13 -16.88
CA PHE A 121 -15.66 -6.83 -16.94
C PHE A 121 -16.95 -6.86 -16.14
N LYS A 122 -17.22 -5.76 -15.43
CA LYS A 122 -18.51 -5.54 -14.80
C LYS A 122 -19.33 -4.64 -15.71
N LEU A 123 -20.55 -5.05 -16.03
CA LEU A 123 -21.49 -4.21 -16.77
C LEU A 123 -21.81 -2.96 -15.96
N ASP A 124 -21.92 -1.82 -16.66
CA ASP A 124 -22.48 -0.61 -16.08
C ASP A 124 -23.89 -0.89 -15.54
N PRO A 125 -24.29 -0.37 -14.37
CA PRO A 125 -25.60 -0.66 -13.79
C PRO A 125 -26.80 -0.34 -14.69
N ARG A 126 -26.66 0.59 -15.65
CA ARG A 126 -27.71 0.91 -16.63
C ARG A 126 -27.76 -0.16 -17.72
N LEU A 127 -26.61 -0.59 -18.22
CA LEU A 127 -26.51 -1.65 -19.23
C LEU A 127 -26.92 -3.02 -18.66
N ALA A 128 -26.52 -3.33 -17.43
CA ALA A 128 -26.91 -4.55 -16.74
C ALA A 128 -28.44 -4.65 -16.63
N ARG A 129 -29.12 -3.56 -16.27
CA ARG A 129 -30.59 -3.51 -16.20
C ARG A 129 -31.28 -3.75 -17.54
N LEU A 130 -30.65 -3.35 -18.65
CA LEU A 130 -31.20 -3.57 -19.98
C LEU A 130 -31.03 -5.04 -20.44
N LEU A 131 -29.90 -5.66 -20.08
CA LEU A 131 -29.54 -6.99 -20.56
C LEU A 131 -30.11 -8.15 -19.72
N GLY A 132 -30.58 -7.88 -18.49
CA GLY A 132 -31.14 -8.89 -17.58
C GLY A 132 -30.10 -9.47 -16.64
#